data_AF-A0A7C2XIG9-F1
#
_entry.id   AF-A0A7C2XIG9-F1
#
_cell.length_a   1.000
_cell.length_b   1.000
_cell.length_c   1.000
_cell.angle_alpha   90.00
_cell.angle_beta   90.00
_cell.angle_gamma   90.00
#
_symmetry.space_group_name_H-M   'P 1'
#
loop_
_entity.id
_entity.type
_entity.pdbx_description
1 polymer ?
#
loop_
_entity_poly.entity_id
_entity_poly.type
_entity_poly.pdbx_seq_one_letter_code
_entity_poly.pdbx_strand_id
1 'polypeptide(L)'
;MFRSNPIARALRKPVRRLATTLGAIAIVLASTAPSHAQSAKSDSLDALHAAFLFNFAKFTTWPVVSDLDTSIKFCIQSDTISQEAFAGWGKKRIQNRPVRVAFFT
;
A
#
# COMPACT_ATOMS: atom_id res chain seq x y z
N MET A 1 16.16 36.55 60.92
CA MET A 1 16.77 35.21 61.06
C MET A 1 16.07 34.23 60.14
N PHE A 2 16.69 33.81 59.04
CA PHE A 2 16.29 32.62 58.28
C PHE A 2 17.57 31.92 57.82
N ARG A 3 17.94 30.83 58.52
CA ARG A 3 19.08 29.98 58.14
C ARG A 3 18.65 29.14 56.94
N SER A 4 19.19 29.45 55.77
CA SER A 4 18.99 28.65 54.56
C SER A 4 19.77 27.34 54.69
N ASN A 5 19.07 26.20 54.64
CA ASN A 5 19.67 24.88 54.74
C ASN A 5 20.58 24.57 53.53
N PRO A 6 21.87 24.25 53.72
CA PRO A 6 22.82 24.00 52.63
C PRO A 6 22.56 22.67 51.89
N ILE A 7 21.79 21.76 52.49
CA ILE A 7 21.50 20.42 51.95
C ILE A 7 20.61 20.49 50.69
N ALA A 8 19.68 21.44 50.62
CA ALA A 8 18.76 21.57 49.48
C ALA A 8 19.46 22.02 48.17
N ARG A 9 20.70 22.52 48.25
CA ARG A 9 21.44 23.05 47.10
C ARG A 9 22.31 22.00 46.40
N ALA A 10 22.65 20.90 47.08
CA ALA A 10 23.48 19.82 46.53
C ALA A 10 22.71 18.85 45.61
N LEU A 11 21.41 18.68 45.82
CA LEU A 11 20.57 17.72 45.08
C LEU A 11 20.10 18.21 43.70
N ARG A 12 20.30 19.49 43.35
CA ARG A 12 19.81 20.05 42.07
C ARG A 12 20.73 19.80 40.87
N LYS A 13 21.97 19.39 41.09
CA LYS A 13 22.99 19.25 40.03
C LYS A 13 23.01 17.89 39.29
N PRO A 14 22.75 16.73 39.91
CA PRO A 14 22.86 15.44 39.20
C PRO A 14 21.66 15.15 38.28
N VAL A 15 20.48 15.68 38.58
CA VAL A 15 19.24 15.40 37.83
C VAL A 15 19.27 15.98 36.41
N ARG A 16 19.92 17.14 36.22
CA ARG A 16 20.00 17.81 34.90
C ARG A 16 20.89 17.08 33.90
N ARG A 17 21.90 16.32 34.37
CA ARG A 17 22.84 15.58 33.50
C ARG A 17 22.30 14.22 33.07
N LEU A 18 21.45 13.59 33.88
CA LEU A 18 20.79 12.33 33.51
C LEU A 18 19.65 12.53 32.49
N ALA A 19 18.94 13.66 32.54
CA ALA A 19 17.88 13.96 31.58
C ALA A 19 18.42 14.20 30.15
N THR A 20 19.63 14.75 30.02
CA THR A 20 20.25 15.04 28.71
C THR A 20 20.79 13.80 27.99
N THR A 21 21.23 12.77 28.71
CA THR A 21 21.75 11.54 28.09
C THR A 21 20.64 10.62 27.59
N LEU A 22 19.49 10.56 28.29
CA LEU A 22 18.32 9.80 27.85
C LEU A 22 17.67 10.39 26.58
N GLY A 23 17.67 11.71 26.44
CA GLY A 23 17.15 12.38 25.23
C GLY A 23 17.98 12.07 23.97
N ALA A 24 19.30 11.94 24.10
CA ALA A 24 20.18 11.67 22.96
C ALA A 24 20.00 10.24 22.40
N ILE A 25 19.67 9.26 23.24
CA ILE A 25 19.44 7.86 22.81
C ILE A 25 18.13 7.75 22.00
N ALA A 26 17.08 8.48 22.38
CA ALA A 26 15.80 8.45 21.67
C ALA A 26 15.91 9.00 20.22
N ILE A 27 16.83 9.93 19.95
CA ILE A 27 17.05 10.50 18.62
C ILE A 27 17.78 9.51 17.70
N VAL A 28 18.71 8.70 18.24
CA VAL A 28 19.46 7.71 17.46
C VAL A 28 18.62 6.48 17.11
N LEU A 29 17.63 6.11 17.92
CA LEU A 29 16.71 5.02 17.56
C LEU A 29 15.67 5.42 16.50
N ALA A 30 15.32 6.71 16.40
CA ALA A 30 14.35 7.20 15.43
C ALA A 30 14.85 7.22 13.98
N SER A 31 16.18 7.18 13.75
CA SER A 31 16.78 7.24 12.41
C SER A 31 16.87 5.89 11.68
N THR A 32 16.45 4.79 12.31
CA THR A 32 16.45 3.45 11.68
C THR A 32 15.07 3.00 11.18
N ALA A 33 14.05 3.86 11.25
CA ALA A 33 12.74 3.55 10.70
C ALA A 33 12.84 3.46 9.16
N PRO A 34 12.63 2.28 8.55
CA PRO A 34 12.71 2.16 7.10
C PRO A 34 11.52 2.88 6.48
N SER A 35 11.79 3.89 5.66
CA SER A 35 10.80 4.71 4.97
C SER A 35 10.09 3.89 3.87
N HIS A 36 9.06 3.12 4.24
CA HIS A 36 8.24 2.30 3.32
C HIS A 36 7.07 3.10 2.69
N ALA A 37 7.29 4.34 2.27
CA ALA A 37 6.18 5.24 1.94
C ALA A 37 5.82 5.38 0.44
N GLN A 38 6.45 4.65 -0.49
CA GLN A 38 6.37 5.02 -1.92
C GLN A 38 5.74 4.00 -2.89
N SER A 39 5.46 2.75 -2.49
CA SER A 39 4.85 1.74 -3.40
C SER A 39 3.32 1.82 -3.55
N ALA A 40 2.59 2.41 -2.61
CA ALA A 40 1.12 2.31 -2.62
C ALA A 40 0.42 3.04 -3.79
N LYS A 41 1.09 4.00 -4.43
CA LYS A 41 0.46 4.87 -5.44
C LYS A 41 0.31 4.19 -6.81
N SER A 42 1.33 3.47 -7.29
CA SER A 42 1.26 2.69 -8.53
C SER A 42 0.22 1.59 -8.44
N ASP A 43 0.22 0.85 -7.33
CA ASP A 43 -0.69 -0.27 -7.09
C ASP A 43 -2.16 0.19 -7.12
N SER A 44 -2.42 1.41 -6.62
CA SER A 44 -3.76 2.00 -6.65
C SER A 44 -4.25 2.38 -8.05
N LEU A 45 -3.35 2.86 -8.93
CA LEU A 45 -3.72 3.25 -10.29
C LEU A 45 -3.97 2.02 -11.17
N ASP A 46 -3.15 0.99 -11.03
CA ASP A 46 -3.31 -0.25 -11.79
C ASP A 46 -4.59 -0.99 -11.37
N ALA A 47 -4.89 -1.03 -10.08
CA ALA A 47 -6.17 -1.53 -9.58
C ALA A 47 -7.36 -0.75 -10.14
N LEU A 48 -7.24 0.57 -10.26
CA LEU A 48 -8.29 1.44 -10.83
C LEU A 48 -8.48 1.19 -12.32
N HIS A 49 -7.39 1.06 -13.09
CA HIS A 49 -7.45 0.72 -14.51
C HIS A 49 -8.08 -0.66 -14.75
N ALA A 50 -7.66 -1.66 -13.97
CA ALA A 50 -8.26 -3.00 -14.03
C ALA A 50 -9.77 -2.93 -13.71
N ALA A 51 -10.17 -2.22 -12.65
CA ALA A 51 -11.58 -2.04 -12.30
C ALA A 51 -12.38 -1.35 -13.41
N PHE A 52 -11.81 -0.33 -14.05
CA PHE A 52 -12.41 0.33 -15.21
C PHE A 52 -12.65 -0.65 -16.35
N LEU A 53 -11.64 -1.44 -16.75
CA LEU A 53 -11.76 -2.44 -17.82
C LEU A 53 -12.85 -3.48 -17.51
N PHE A 54 -12.90 -3.95 -16.27
CA PHE A 54 -13.92 -4.92 -15.84
C PHE A 54 -15.33 -4.33 -15.97
N ASN A 55 -15.54 -3.12 -15.48
CA ASN A 55 -16.83 -2.45 -15.53
C ASN A 55 -17.24 -2.14 -16.97
N PHE A 56 -16.30 -1.63 -17.78
CA PHE A 56 -16.53 -1.40 -19.21
C PHE A 56 -17.04 -2.67 -19.90
N ALA A 57 -16.33 -3.79 -19.74
CA ALA A 57 -16.74 -5.06 -20.34
C ALA A 57 -18.08 -5.60 -19.78
N LYS A 58 -18.37 -5.35 -18.49
CA LYS A 58 -19.64 -5.76 -17.84
C LYS A 58 -20.85 -5.05 -18.43
N PHE A 59 -20.71 -3.77 -18.76
CA PHE A 59 -21.79 -2.94 -19.33
C PHE A 59 -21.77 -2.85 -20.85
N THR A 60 -20.80 -3.51 -21.50
CA THR A 60 -20.75 -3.64 -22.95
C THR A 60 -21.73 -4.71 -23.43
N THR A 61 -22.48 -4.41 -24.48
CA THR A 61 -23.30 -5.40 -25.18
C THR A 61 -22.40 -6.24 -26.08
N TRP A 62 -22.27 -7.53 -25.80
CA TRP A 62 -21.51 -8.47 -26.62
C TRP A 62 -22.44 -9.14 -27.63
N PRO A 63 -21.96 -9.44 -28.86
CA PRO A 63 -22.73 -10.23 -29.79
C PRO A 63 -23.00 -11.62 -29.20
N VAL A 64 -24.17 -12.16 -29.51
CA VAL A 64 -24.51 -13.54 -29.16
C VAL A 64 -23.61 -14.45 -29.98
N VAL A 65 -22.68 -15.11 -29.31
CA VAL A 65 -21.84 -16.15 -29.93
C VAL A 65 -22.48 -17.48 -29.58
N SER A 66 -22.77 -18.30 -30.59
CA SER A 66 -23.51 -19.57 -30.46
C SER A 66 -22.73 -20.66 -29.71
N ASP A 67 -21.46 -20.42 -29.37
CA ASP A 67 -20.59 -21.40 -28.75
C ASP A 67 -20.62 -21.35 -27.22
N LEU A 68 -20.87 -22.54 -26.65
CA LEU A 68 -21.04 -22.84 -25.22
C LEU A 68 -19.84 -22.49 -24.32
N ASP A 69 -18.68 -22.17 -24.89
CA ASP A 69 -17.42 -21.99 -24.15
C ASP A 69 -16.67 -20.69 -24.49
N THR A 70 -17.40 -19.65 -24.89
CA THR A 70 -16.76 -18.37 -25.21
C THR A 70 -16.46 -17.58 -23.92
N SER A 71 -15.26 -17.73 -23.37
CA SER A 71 -14.77 -16.81 -22.32
C SER A 71 -14.68 -15.36 -22.80
N ILE A 72 -14.80 -14.38 -21.90
CA ILE A 72 -14.37 -13.00 -22.15
C ILE A 72 -12.86 -12.92 -21.89
N LYS A 73 -12.08 -12.66 -22.95
CA LYS A 73 -10.62 -12.60 -22.89
C LYS A 73 -10.17 -11.13 -22.87
N PHE A 74 -9.45 -10.74 -21.83
CA PHE A 74 -8.71 -9.49 -21.78
C PHE A 74 -7.29 -9.77 -22.26
N CYS A 75 -6.91 -9.15 -23.37
CA CYS A 75 -5.54 -9.16 -23.85
C CYS A 75 -4.91 -7.85 -23.39
N ILE A 76 -3.95 -7.93 -22.47
CA ILE A 76 -3.30 -6.77 -21.88
C ILE A 76 -1.87 -6.68 -22.44
N GLN A 77 -1.49 -5.50 -22.92
CA GLN A 77 -0.11 -5.24 -23.29
C GLN A 77 0.74 -5.24 -22.02
N SER A 78 1.85 -5.99 -22.05
CA SER A 78 2.80 -6.07 -20.93
C SER A 78 3.31 -4.67 -20.58
N ASP A 79 3.68 -4.47 -19.32
CA ASP A 79 4.17 -3.19 -18.78
C ASP A 79 3.17 -2.02 -18.78
N THR A 80 1.92 -2.22 -19.24
CA THR A 80 0.87 -1.17 -19.19
C THR A 80 0.12 -1.16 -17.86
N ILE A 81 -0.21 -2.34 -17.34
CA ILE A 81 -0.88 -2.55 -16.05
C ILE A 81 -0.24 -3.79 -15.42
N SER A 82 0.16 -3.68 -14.15
CA SER A 82 0.69 -4.80 -13.38
C SER A 82 -0.24 -6.04 -13.43
N GLN A 83 0.37 -7.23 -13.53
CA GLN A 83 -0.37 -8.49 -13.55
C GLN A 83 -1.15 -8.72 -12.25
N GLU A 84 -0.63 -8.23 -11.15
CA GLU A 84 -1.22 -8.31 -9.81
C GLU A 84 -2.58 -7.58 -9.75
N ALA A 85 -2.79 -6.53 -10.53
CA ALA A 85 -4.07 -5.82 -10.61
C ALA A 85 -5.22 -6.70 -11.13
N PHE A 86 -4.89 -7.78 -11.84
CA PHE A 86 -5.83 -8.76 -12.35
C PHE A 86 -5.96 -10.00 -11.45
N ALA A 87 -5.34 -9.99 -10.26
CA ALA A 87 -5.44 -11.09 -9.31
C ALA A 87 -6.91 -11.43 -9.01
N GLY A 88 -7.24 -12.72 -9.07
CA GLY A 88 -8.59 -13.23 -8.81
C GLY A 88 -9.58 -13.08 -9.97
N TRP A 89 -9.22 -12.47 -11.10
CA TRP A 89 -10.12 -12.36 -12.25
C TRP A 89 -10.48 -13.70 -12.88
N GLY A 90 -9.62 -14.72 -12.74
CA GLY A 90 -9.91 -16.08 -13.25
C GLY A 90 -11.16 -16.73 -12.63
N LYS A 91 -11.68 -16.19 -11.51
CA LYS A 91 -12.92 -16.64 -10.85
C LYS A 91 -14.14 -15.78 -11.21
N LYS A 92 -13.94 -14.64 -11.90
CA LYS A 92 -15.01 -13.70 -12.24
C LYS A 92 -15.74 -14.14 -13.52
N ARG A 93 -16.97 -13.66 -13.66
CA ARG A 93 -17.82 -13.86 -14.84
C ARG A 93 -18.41 -12.53 -15.30
N ILE A 94 -18.61 -12.39 -16.61
CA ILE A 94 -19.31 -11.28 -17.26
C ILE A 94 -20.40 -11.90 -18.13
N GLN A 95 -21.68 -11.54 -17.92
CA GLN A 95 -22.81 -12.10 -18.68
C GLN A 95 -22.80 -13.64 -18.76
N ASN A 96 -22.53 -14.28 -17.61
CA ASN A 96 -22.36 -15.73 -17.47
C ASN A 96 -21.19 -16.35 -18.28
N ARG A 97 -20.25 -15.55 -18.77
CA ARG A 97 -19.03 -16.00 -19.47
C ARG A 97 -17.83 -15.88 -18.54
N PRO A 98 -16.95 -16.91 -18.43
CA PRO A 98 -15.77 -16.83 -17.58
C PRO A 98 -14.79 -15.78 -18.10
N VAL A 99 -14.11 -15.09 -17.19
CA VAL A 99 -13.07 -14.10 -17.54
C VAL A 99 -11.70 -14.77 -17.62
N ARG A 100 -10.92 -14.40 -18.64
CA ARG A 100 -9.53 -14.80 -18.86
C ARG A 100 -8.68 -13.56 -19.13
N VAL A 101 -7.45 -13.56 -18.62
CA VAL A 101 -6.49 -12.48 -18.84
C VAL A 101 -5.23 -13.09 -19.46
N ALA A 102 -4.77 -12.51 -20.55
CA ALA A 102 -3.54 -12.90 -21.23
C ALA A 102 -2.69 -11.65 -21.44
N PHE A 103 -1.37 -11.80 -21.25
CA PHE A 103 -0.39 -10.74 -21.44
C PHE A 103 0.38 -11.00 -22.72
N PHE A 104 0.61 -9.94 -23.50
CA PHE A 104 1.40 -10.01 -24.73
C PHE A 104 2.46 -8.89 -24.74
N THR A 105 3.51 -9.09 -25.52
CA THR A 105 4.62 -8.13 -25.69
C THR A 105 4.44 -7.38 -26.99
#